data_AF-A0A3N5NRS8-F1
#
_entry.id   AF-A0A3N5NRS8-F1
#
_cell.length_a   1.000
_cell.length_b   1.000
_cell.length_c   1.000
_cell.angle_alpha   90.00
_cell.angle_beta   90.00
_cell.angle_gamma   90.00
#
_symmetry.space_group_name_H-M   'P 1'
#
loop_
_entity.id
_entity.type
_entity.pdbx_description
1 polymer ?
#
loop_
_entity_poly.entity_id
_entity_poly.type
_entity_poly.pdbx_seq_one_letter_code
_entity_poly.pdbx_strand_id
1 'polypeptide(L)'
;MLWFFEKDGERLQCEIRPAADGSGIELAWTQAGETHREPFATGADAETRRLQLQEDLLHDGWVLVGGPTEAVLVAPYVLVVDDERSIRVVLRRRLQGWGYAVREASSATDALDVMRAEPASIVISDIRMPQHDGLWLLARIREQWPRTSVIMVTGADDMASIEKSRKLGAVGYVLKPFDRELLRQALLHAAMAVDGQ
;
A
#
# COMPACT_ATOMS: atom_id res chain seq x y z
N MET A 1 -19.88 4.99 3.68
CA MET A 1 -18.69 5.14 2.80
C MET A 1 -19.18 5.08 1.36
N LEU A 2 -19.08 6.14 0.55
CA LEU A 2 -19.74 6.27 -0.77
C LEU A 2 -18.75 6.62 -1.90
N TRP A 3 -18.64 5.80 -2.96
CA TRP A 3 -17.76 5.97 -4.12
C TRP A 3 -18.45 5.76 -5.48
N PHE A 4 -17.73 6.07 -6.56
CA PHE A 4 -18.27 6.17 -7.92
C PHE A 4 -17.29 5.64 -8.97
N PHE A 5 -17.83 4.90 -9.95
CA PHE A 5 -17.11 4.54 -11.17
C PHE A 5 -17.82 5.08 -12.41
N GLU A 6 -17.07 5.29 -13.49
CA GLU A 6 -17.59 5.63 -14.81
C GLU A 6 -17.05 4.69 -15.89
N LYS A 7 -17.91 4.36 -16.85
CA LYS A 7 -17.57 3.58 -18.04
C LYS A 7 -18.53 3.95 -19.16
N ASP A 8 -18.00 4.32 -20.33
CA ASP A 8 -18.80 4.59 -21.54
C ASP A 8 -19.97 5.59 -21.35
N GLY A 9 -19.82 6.56 -20.44
CA GLY A 9 -20.85 7.55 -20.11
C GLY A 9 -21.87 7.08 -19.07
N GLU A 10 -21.77 5.84 -18.61
CA GLU A 10 -22.52 5.32 -17.46
C GLU A 10 -21.77 5.61 -16.16
N ARG A 11 -22.53 5.82 -15.08
CA ARG A 11 -22.00 6.03 -13.74
C ARG A 11 -22.57 4.99 -12.77
N LEU A 12 -21.67 4.32 -12.08
CA LEU A 12 -21.97 3.37 -11.00
C LEU A 12 -21.74 4.09 -9.66
N GLN A 13 -22.73 4.08 -8.78
CA GLN A 13 -22.60 4.61 -7.42
C GLN A 13 -22.57 3.43 -6.44
N CYS A 14 -21.54 3.35 -5.60
CA CYS A 14 -21.36 2.27 -4.63
C CYS A 14 -21.24 2.83 -3.20
N GLU A 15 -21.80 2.14 -2.21
CA GLU A 15 -21.86 2.61 -0.83
C GLU A 15 -21.79 1.45 0.17
N ILE A 16 -20.92 1.54 1.19
CA ILE A 16 -21.06 0.77 2.44
C ILE A 16 -21.85 1.62 3.44
N ARG A 17 -22.94 1.08 3.96
CA ARG A 17 -23.83 1.76 4.92
C ARG A 17 -24.45 0.78 5.93
N PRO A 18 -25.02 1.26 7.05
CA PRO A 18 -25.84 0.40 7.90
C PRO A 18 -27.00 -0.22 7.10
N ALA A 19 -27.24 -1.51 7.31
CA ALA A 19 -28.34 -2.23 6.67
C ALA A 19 -29.69 -1.64 7.11
N ALA A 20 -30.61 -1.46 6.16
CA ALA A 20 -31.90 -0.80 6.42
C ALA A 20 -32.80 -1.56 7.41
N ASP A 21 -32.59 -2.88 7.53
CA ASP A 21 -33.29 -3.78 8.45
C ASP A 21 -32.61 -3.89 9.84
N GLY A 22 -31.50 -3.17 10.06
CA GLY A 22 -30.74 -3.21 11.30
C GLY A 22 -29.87 -4.48 11.49
N SER A 23 -29.73 -5.32 10.46
CA SER A 23 -28.96 -6.57 10.51
C SER A 23 -27.44 -6.40 10.60
N GLY A 24 -26.93 -5.18 10.37
CA GLY A 24 -25.49 -4.89 10.37
C GLY A 24 -25.13 -3.84 9.35
N ILE A 25 -24.22 -4.19 8.44
CA ILE A 25 -23.66 -3.31 7.41
C ILE A 25 -23.97 -3.93 6.05
N GLU A 26 -24.28 -3.13 5.04
CA GLU A 26 -24.51 -3.57 3.66
C GLU A 26 -23.62 -2.80 2.68
N LEU A 27 -23.20 -3.48 1.61
CA LEU A 27 -22.69 -2.87 0.39
C LEU A 27 -23.86 -2.71 -0.58
N ALA A 28 -24.11 -1.48 -1.03
CA ALA A 28 -25.11 -1.18 -2.05
C ALA A 28 -24.42 -0.59 -3.29
N TRP A 29 -24.89 -0.94 -4.48
CA TRP A 29 -24.48 -0.27 -5.70
C TRP A 29 -25.66 -0.04 -6.64
N THR A 30 -25.66 1.11 -7.32
CA THR A 30 -26.71 1.51 -8.24
C THR A 30 -26.14 1.64 -9.65
N GLN A 31 -26.69 0.88 -10.59
CA GLN A 31 -26.37 0.91 -12.01
C GLN A 31 -27.67 1.10 -12.79
N ALA A 32 -27.71 2.04 -13.74
CA ALA A 32 -28.88 2.26 -14.61
C ALA A 32 -30.24 2.41 -13.88
N GLY A 33 -30.24 2.90 -12.63
CA GLY A 33 -31.44 3.05 -11.80
C GLY A 33 -31.84 1.83 -10.97
N GLU A 34 -31.17 0.69 -11.16
CA GLU A 34 -31.35 -0.50 -10.33
C GLU A 34 -30.35 -0.49 -9.18
N THR A 35 -30.81 -0.79 -7.96
CA THR A 35 -29.95 -0.83 -6.77
C THR A 35 -29.83 -2.25 -6.24
N HIS A 36 -28.60 -2.77 -6.28
CA HIS A 36 -28.23 -4.04 -5.68
C HIS A 36 -27.74 -3.81 -4.25
N ARG A 37 -27.91 -4.82 -3.40
CA ARG A 37 -27.51 -4.80 -1.99
C ARG A 37 -26.96 -6.15 -1.56
N GLU A 38 -25.89 -6.13 -0.78
CA GLU A 38 -25.22 -7.30 -0.24
C GLU A 38 -24.98 -7.06 1.27
N PRO A 39 -25.58 -7.86 2.17
CA PRO A 39 -25.41 -7.68 3.61
C PRO A 39 -24.15 -8.38 4.15
N PHE A 40 -23.55 -7.81 5.21
CA PHE A 40 -22.37 -8.31 5.91
C PHE A 40 -22.54 -8.29 7.43
N ALA A 41 -21.91 -9.27 8.08
CA ALA A 41 -21.91 -9.37 9.54
C ALA A 41 -21.00 -8.31 10.20
N THR A 42 -19.90 -7.92 9.55
CA THR A 42 -18.93 -6.96 10.09
C THR A 42 -18.46 -5.95 9.06
N GLY A 43 -17.87 -4.84 9.54
CA GLY A 43 -17.28 -3.83 8.66
C GLY A 43 -16.04 -4.33 7.91
N ALA A 44 -15.27 -5.27 8.48
CA ALA A 44 -14.11 -5.85 7.83
C ALA A 44 -14.48 -6.73 6.63
N ASP A 45 -15.58 -7.47 6.74
CA ASP A 45 -16.12 -8.28 5.63
C ASP A 45 -16.62 -7.38 4.50
N ALA A 46 -17.34 -6.31 4.85
CA ALA A 46 -17.81 -5.31 3.89
C ALA A 46 -16.65 -4.61 3.16
N GLU A 47 -15.56 -4.31 3.87
CA GLU A 47 -14.36 -3.70 3.31
C GLU A 47 -13.58 -4.65 2.39
N THR A 48 -13.46 -5.92 2.79
CA THR A 48 -12.88 -6.97 1.92
C THR A 48 -13.67 -7.10 0.63
N ARG A 49 -15.01 -7.14 0.72
CA ARG A 49 -15.87 -7.17 -0.47
C ARG A 49 -15.73 -5.92 -1.33
N ARG A 50 -15.63 -4.74 -0.71
CA ARG A 50 -15.42 -3.48 -1.43
C ARG A 50 -14.17 -3.52 -2.30
N LEU A 51 -13.06 -4.01 -1.76
CA LEU A 51 -11.79 -4.13 -2.50
C LEU A 51 -11.92 -5.09 -3.67
N GLN A 52 -12.55 -6.25 -3.47
CA GLN A 52 -12.81 -7.21 -4.54
C GLN A 52 -13.70 -6.59 -5.64
N LEU A 53 -14.80 -5.94 -5.27
CA LEU A 53 -15.70 -5.29 -6.23
C LEU A 53 -14.97 -4.21 -7.03
N GLN A 54 -14.12 -3.41 -6.37
CA GLN A 54 -13.30 -2.41 -7.05
C GLN A 54 -12.34 -3.07 -8.04
N GLU A 55 -11.67 -4.16 -7.67
CA GLU A 55 -10.79 -4.90 -8.57
C GLU A 55 -11.55 -5.47 -9.78
N ASP A 56 -12.69 -6.11 -9.55
CA ASP A 56 -13.54 -6.68 -10.60
C ASP A 56 -13.98 -5.59 -11.59
N LEU A 57 -14.44 -4.43 -11.09
CA LEU A 57 -14.87 -3.31 -11.91
C LEU A 57 -13.74 -2.70 -12.73
N LEU A 58 -12.54 -2.54 -12.13
CA LEU A 58 -11.36 -2.05 -12.83
C LEU A 58 -10.94 -3.01 -13.95
N HIS A 59 -11.01 -4.33 -13.72
CA HIS A 59 -10.75 -5.34 -14.76
C HIS A 59 -11.78 -5.28 -15.89
N ASP A 60 -13.04 -4.99 -15.55
CA ASP A 60 -14.13 -4.83 -16.52
C ASP A 60 -14.11 -3.46 -17.24
N GLY A 61 -13.07 -2.65 -17.03
CA GLY A 61 -12.85 -1.39 -17.74
C GLY A 61 -13.60 -0.19 -17.15
N TRP A 62 -14.12 -0.30 -15.94
CA TRP A 62 -14.64 0.86 -15.20
C TRP A 62 -13.50 1.70 -14.62
N VAL A 63 -13.71 3.01 -14.55
CA VAL A 63 -12.75 3.97 -13.99
C VAL A 63 -13.30 4.53 -12.70
N LEU A 64 -12.52 4.47 -11.61
CA LEU A 64 -12.90 5.12 -10.35
C LEU A 64 -12.83 6.65 -10.52
N VAL A 65 -13.96 7.34 -10.32
CA VAL A 65 -14.08 8.80 -10.57
C VAL A 65 -14.44 9.62 -9.32
N GLY A 66 -14.70 8.98 -8.19
CA GLY A 66 -14.90 9.68 -6.93
C GLY A 66 -15.23 8.74 -5.78
N GLY A 67 -15.20 9.24 -4.55
CA GLY A 67 -15.64 8.48 -3.38
C GLY A 67 -15.04 8.99 -2.09
N PRO A 68 -15.14 8.24 -0.98
CA PRO A 68 -14.36 8.57 0.17
C PRO A 68 -12.92 8.29 -0.25
N THR A 69 -12.17 9.36 -0.47
CA THR A 69 -10.77 9.36 -0.08
C THR A 69 -10.74 9.18 1.45
N GLU A 70 -11.09 7.98 1.93
CA GLU A 70 -10.83 7.43 3.25
C GLU A 70 -10.29 6.02 2.97
N ALA A 71 -9.04 5.82 2.55
CA ALA A 71 -7.87 6.65 2.79
C ALA A 71 -7.89 8.00 2.06
N VAL A 72 -7.99 9.08 2.86
CA VAL A 72 -6.93 10.06 2.77
C VAL A 72 -5.73 9.18 2.97
N LEU A 73 -5.03 8.91 1.87
CA LEU A 73 -3.59 8.91 1.91
C LEU A 73 -3.25 10.07 2.84
N VAL A 74 -3.12 9.81 4.13
CA VAL A 74 -1.92 10.28 4.77
C VAL A 74 -0.91 9.55 3.90
N ALA A 75 -0.47 10.20 2.83
CA ALA A 75 0.75 9.86 2.18
C ALA A 75 1.76 10.74 2.90
N PRO A 76 2.18 10.42 4.15
CA PRO A 76 3.60 10.54 4.34
C PRO A 76 4.20 9.61 3.28
N TYR A 77 4.82 10.30 2.33
CA TYR A 77 5.75 9.83 1.32
C TYR A 77 6.30 8.40 1.50
N VAL A 78 6.65 7.77 0.39
CA VAL A 78 7.48 6.56 0.41
C VAL A 78 8.91 6.96 0.77
N LEU A 79 9.47 6.36 1.82
CA LEU A 79 10.88 6.50 2.15
C LEU A 79 11.69 5.44 1.41
N VAL A 80 12.61 5.88 0.56
CA VAL A 80 13.56 5.00 -0.13
C VAL A 80 14.90 5.02 0.61
N VAL A 81 15.34 3.84 1.07
CA VAL A 81 16.58 3.66 1.83
C VAL A 81 17.50 2.71 1.07
N ASP A 82 18.62 3.23 0.60
CA ASP A 82 19.63 2.46 -0.13
C ASP A 82 20.94 3.28 -0.06
N ASP A 83 22.11 2.68 0.13
CA ASP A 83 23.36 3.43 0.18
C ASP A 83 23.81 3.92 -1.20
N GLU A 84 23.37 3.26 -2.27
CA GLU A 84 23.67 3.63 -3.65
C GLU A 84 22.76 4.76 -4.16
N ARG A 85 23.35 5.94 -4.40
CA ARG A 85 22.61 7.11 -4.91
C ARG A 85 21.90 6.84 -6.23
N SER A 86 22.51 6.06 -7.12
CA SER A 86 21.93 5.68 -8.42
C SER A 86 20.61 4.94 -8.25
N ILE A 87 20.54 4.01 -7.29
CA ILE A 87 19.34 3.23 -6.97
C ILE A 87 18.24 4.12 -6.41
N ARG A 88 18.58 4.98 -5.44
CA ARG A 88 17.62 5.94 -4.86
C ARG A 88 16.99 6.83 -5.95
N VAL A 89 17.81 7.38 -6.85
CA VAL A 89 17.33 8.21 -7.96
C VAL A 89 16.40 7.45 -8.91
N VAL A 90 16.71 6.19 -9.24
CA VAL A 90 15.87 5.36 -10.11
C VAL A 90 14.52 5.07 -9.45
N LEU A 91 14.52 4.63 -8.19
CA LEU A 91 13.30 4.34 -7.44
C LEU A 91 12.46 5.60 -7.26
N ARG A 92 13.06 6.72 -6.85
CA ARG A 92 12.38 8.00 -6.70
C ARG A 92 11.67 8.41 -7.99
N ARG A 93 12.36 8.38 -9.14
CA ARG A 93 11.75 8.75 -10.43
C ARG A 93 10.58 7.84 -10.80
N ARG A 94 10.70 6.53 -10.58
CA ARG A 94 9.61 5.57 -10.85
C ARG A 94 8.40 5.83 -9.97
N LEU A 95 8.62 5.95 -8.66
CA LEU A 95 7.57 6.21 -7.66
C LEU A 95 6.86 7.54 -7.90
N GLN A 96 7.61 8.61 -8.17
CA GLN A 96 7.03 9.92 -8.52
C GLN A 96 6.22 9.85 -9.82
N GLY A 97 6.67 9.07 -10.81
CA GLY A 97 5.90 8.79 -12.02
C GLY A 97 4.57 8.04 -11.78
N TRP A 98 4.41 7.43 -10.60
CA TRP A 98 3.17 6.79 -10.14
C TRP A 98 2.38 7.65 -9.14
N GLY A 99 2.79 8.90 -8.91
CA GLY A 99 2.09 9.84 -8.04
C GLY A 99 2.48 9.79 -6.56
N TYR A 100 3.48 9.00 -6.18
CA TYR A 100 3.96 8.99 -4.79
C TYR A 100 4.85 10.19 -4.48
N ALA A 101 4.63 10.82 -3.32
CA ALA A 101 5.65 11.63 -2.68
C ALA A 101 6.79 10.71 -2.20
N VAL A 102 8.05 11.15 -2.34
CA VAL A 102 9.22 10.33 -2.00
C VAL A 102 10.24 11.13 -1.22
N ARG A 103 10.76 10.55 -0.14
CA ARG A 103 12.00 10.99 0.50
C ARG A 103 13.05 9.89 0.38
N GLU A 104 14.30 10.29 0.47
CA GLU A 104 15.45 9.42 0.29
C GLU A 104 16.28 9.45 1.58
N ALA A 105 16.76 8.29 2.01
CA ALA A 105 17.78 8.15 3.04
C ALA A 105 18.92 7.29 2.52
N SER A 106 20.14 7.67 2.88
CA SER A 106 21.38 7.06 2.39
C SER A 106 21.94 5.97 3.30
N SER A 107 21.31 5.74 4.46
CA SER A 107 21.68 4.70 5.42
C SER A 107 20.49 4.37 6.33
N ALA A 108 20.57 3.26 7.07
CA ALA A 108 19.57 2.92 8.08
C ALA A 108 19.45 3.98 9.19
N THR A 109 20.55 4.60 9.61
CA THR A 109 20.51 5.66 10.64
C THR A 109 19.82 6.93 10.12
N ASP A 110 20.18 7.36 8.91
CA ASP A 110 19.54 8.48 8.22
C ASP A 110 18.03 8.24 8.04
N ALA A 111 17.64 6.99 7.72
CA ALA A 111 16.23 6.62 7.63
C ALA A 111 15.48 6.78 8.96
N LEU A 112 16.09 6.42 10.10
CA LEU A 112 15.48 6.63 11.41
C LEU A 112 15.32 8.12 11.74
N ASP A 113 16.28 8.96 11.37
CA ASP A 113 16.17 10.41 11.57
C ASP A 113 15.01 11.00 10.75
N VAL A 114 14.88 10.57 9.49
CA VAL A 114 13.75 10.95 8.62
C VAL A 114 12.41 10.49 9.19
N MET A 115 12.32 9.24 9.67
CA MET A 115 11.11 8.67 10.28
C MET A 115 10.71 9.37 11.59
N ARG A 116 11.67 9.84 12.38
CA ARG A 116 11.39 10.61 13.62
C ARG A 116 10.81 11.99 13.32
N ALA A 117 11.26 12.64 12.25
CA ALA A 117 10.74 13.93 11.85
C ALA A 117 9.30 13.81 11.32
N GLU A 118 9.06 12.81 10.47
CA GLU A 118 7.72 12.51 9.95
C GLU A 118 7.66 11.03 9.51
N PRO A 119 6.88 10.17 10.18
CA PRO A 119 6.84 8.74 9.85
C PRO A 119 6.28 8.49 8.45
N ALA A 120 6.99 7.71 7.63
CA ALA A 120 6.55 7.27 6.31
C ALA A 120 5.44 6.20 6.39
N SER A 121 4.56 6.16 5.40
CA SER A 121 3.57 5.07 5.27
C SER A 121 4.21 3.80 4.72
N ILE A 122 5.16 3.96 3.80
CA ILE A 122 5.88 2.85 3.20
C ILE A 122 7.37 3.16 3.23
N VAL A 123 8.16 2.20 3.69
CA VAL A 123 9.62 2.21 3.60
C VAL A 123 10.04 1.13 2.61
N ILE A 124 10.82 1.50 1.60
CA ILE A 124 11.51 0.59 0.71
C ILE A 124 12.98 0.62 1.11
N SER A 125 13.52 -0.49 1.60
CA SER A 125 14.91 -0.53 2.10
C SER A 125 15.72 -1.62 1.42
N ASP A 126 16.94 -1.32 1.00
CA ASP A 126 17.94 -2.35 0.72
C ASP A 126 18.19 -3.18 1.99
N ILE A 127 18.44 -4.48 1.83
CA ILE A 127 18.91 -5.35 2.89
C ILE A 127 20.39 -5.04 3.17
N ARG A 128 21.23 -4.93 2.14
CA ARG A 128 22.67 -4.82 2.34
C ARG A 128 23.12 -3.36 2.34
N MET A 129 23.24 -2.80 3.54
CA MET A 129 23.78 -1.45 3.74
C MET A 129 24.96 -1.46 4.73
N PRO A 130 25.94 -0.55 4.60
CA PRO A 130 27.04 -0.41 5.55
C PRO A 130 26.56 -0.06 6.96
N GLN A 131 27.32 -0.49 7.98
CA GLN A 131 27.12 -0.23 9.41
C GLN A 131 25.87 -0.90 9.99
N HIS A 132 24.69 -0.51 9.53
CA HIS A 132 23.40 -1.09 9.91
C HIS A 132 22.65 -1.51 8.64
N ASP A 133 22.29 -2.78 8.60
CA ASP A 133 21.62 -3.40 7.47
C ASP A 133 20.10 -3.15 7.49
N GLY A 134 19.43 -3.51 6.40
CA GLY A 134 17.99 -3.33 6.27
C GLY A 134 17.16 -4.18 7.23
N LEU A 135 17.67 -5.34 7.68
CA LEU A 135 16.98 -6.18 8.66
C LEU A 135 16.98 -5.52 10.04
N TRP A 136 18.11 -4.91 10.41
CA TRP A 136 18.23 -4.10 11.61
C TRP A 136 17.28 -2.91 11.55
N LEU A 137 17.22 -2.20 10.41
CA LEU A 137 16.29 -1.10 10.21
C LEU A 137 14.83 -1.56 10.35
N LEU A 138 14.46 -2.67 9.72
CA LEU A 138 13.12 -3.25 9.80
C LEU A 138 12.71 -3.53 11.24
N ALA A 139 13.58 -4.15 12.04
CA ALA A 139 13.30 -4.41 13.46
C ALA A 139 13.03 -3.12 14.24
N ARG A 140 13.83 -2.07 14.01
CA ARG A 140 13.61 -0.75 14.64
C ARG A 140 12.34 -0.07 14.20
N ILE A 141 11.98 -0.19 12.92
CA ILE A 141 10.73 0.37 12.40
C ILE A 141 9.53 -0.36 12.99
N ARG A 142 9.57 -1.69 13.12
CA ARG A 142 8.49 -2.43 13.78
C ARG A 142 8.30 -2.02 15.24
N GLU A 143 9.38 -1.77 15.97
CA GLU A 143 9.32 -1.33 17.37
C GLU A 143 8.73 0.07 17.53
N GLN A 144 9.11 1.02 16.66
CA GLN A 144 8.77 2.45 16.84
C GLN A 144 7.58 2.93 15.99
N TRP A 145 7.39 2.36 14.81
CA TRP A 145 6.32 2.71 13.85
C TRP A 145 5.65 1.45 13.32
N PRO A 146 4.90 0.71 14.17
CA PRO A 146 4.33 -0.59 13.82
C PRO A 146 3.37 -0.53 12.61
N ARG A 147 2.77 0.64 12.34
CA ARG A 147 1.84 0.87 11.21
C ARG A 147 2.52 1.19 9.88
N THR A 148 3.81 1.53 9.87
CA THR A 148 4.53 1.74 8.61
C THR A 148 4.65 0.41 7.89
N SER A 149 4.40 0.31 6.59
CA SER A 149 4.69 -0.88 5.81
C SER A 149 6.16 -0.89 5.36
N VAL A 150 6.83 -2.03 5.41
CA VAL A 150 8.23 -2.15 4.97
C VAL A 150 8.35 -3.18 3.85
N ILE A 151 8.93 -2.76 2.74
CA ILE A 151 9.28 -3.59 1.58
C ILE A 151 10.81 -3.71 1.56
N MET A 152 11.32 -4.93 1.57
CA MET A 152 12.76 -5.17 1.44
C MET A 152 13.19 -5.27 -0.01
N VAL A 153 14.32 -4.67 -0.35
CA VAL A 153 14.98 -4.81 -1.65
C VAL A 153 16.25 -5.60 -1.43
N THR A 154 16.54 -6.59 -2.27
CA THR A 154 17.80 -7.33 -2.15
C THR A 154 18.26 -7.93 -3.48
N GLY A 155 19.52 -8.35 -3.56
CA GLY A 155 20.06 -9.14 -4.67
C GLY A 155 19.53 -10.58 -4.69
N ALA A 156 19.70 -11.25 -5.83
CA ALA A 156 19.21 -12.63 -6.04
C ALA A 156 19.87 -13.69 -5.13
N ASP A 157 20.96 -13.35 -4.45
CA ASP A 157 21.78 -14.25 -3.63
C ASP A 157 21.35 -14.33 -2.15
N ASP A 158 20.25 -13.69 -1.76
CA ASP A 158 19.97 -13.39 -0.35
C ASP A 158 18.72 -14.07 0.25
N MET A 159 18.48 -15.34 -0.12
CA MET A 159 17.30 -16.11 0.30
C MET A 159 17.15 -16.23 1.82
N ALA A 160 18.26 -16.36 2.56
CA ALA A 160 18.23 -16.43 4.02
C ALA A 160 17.76 -15.12 4.65
N SER A 161 18.09 -13.98 4.03
CA SER A 161 17.67 -12.66 4.51
C SER A 161 16.21 -12.39 4.19
N ILE A 162 15.70 -12.89 3.07
CA ILE A 162 14.27 -12.83 2.72
C ILE A 162 13.41 -13.56 3.77
N GLU A 163 13.80 -14.76 4.19
CA GLU A 163 13.04 -15.48 5.22
C GLU A 163 13.11 -14.77 6.58
N LYS A 164 14.26 -14.18 6.92
CA LYS A 164 14.39 -13.36 8.14
C LYS A 164 13.52 -12.11 8.09
N SER A 165 13.49 -11.38 6.97
CA SER A 165 12.67 -10.17 6.86
C SER A 165 11.19 -10.49 6.97
N ARG A 166 10.73 -11.61 6.41
CA ARG A 166 9.34 -12.07 6.55
C ARG A 166 8.97 -12.31 8.01
N LYS A 167 9.83 -12.99 8.77
CA LYS A 167 9.62 -13.23 10.21
C LYS A 167 9.63 -11.95 11.04
N LEU A 168 10.38 -10.94 10.60
CA LEU A 168 10.42 -9.61 11.21
C LEU A 168 9.26 -8.71 10.78
N GLY A 169 8.32 -9.20 9.97
CA GLY A 169 7.11 -8.45 9.58
C GLY A 169 7.29 -7.52 8.38
N ALA A 170 8.24 -7.79 7.48
CA ALA A 170 8.23 -7.17 6.16
C ALA A 170 6.98 -7.59 5.38
N VAL A 171 6.33 -6.63 4.71
CA VAL A 171 5.09 -6.84 3.94
C VAL A 171 5.39 -7.44 2.56
N GLY A 172 6.62 -7.25 2.07
CA GLY A 172 7.07 -7.83 0.80
C GLY A 172 8.57 -7.71 0.60
N TYR A 173 9.04 -8.32 -0.49
CA TYR A 173 10.41 -8.15 -0.97
C TYR A 173 10.45 -8.01 -2.50
N VAL A 174 11.45 -7.30 -3.00
CA VAL A 174 11.69 -7.09 -4.43
C VAL A 174 13.15 -7.41 -4.74
N LEU A 175 13.39 -8.21 -5.77
CA LEU A 175 14.75 -8.54 -6.20
C LEU A 175 15.33 -7.44 -7.11
N LYS A 176 16.62 -7.12 -6.92
CA LYS A 176 17.44 -6.38 -7.87
C LYS A 176 17.83 -7.34 -9.01
N PRO A 177 17.75 -6.93 -10.30
CA PRO A 177 17.28 -5.64 -10.80
C PRO A 177 15.75 -5.50 -10.72
N PHE A 178 15.28 -4.30 -10.33
CA PHE A 178 13.88 -4.02 -10.05
C PHE A 178 12.96 -4.25 -11.26
N ASP A 179 12.23 -5.35 -11.25
CA ASP A 179 11.08 -5.52 -12.12
C ASP A 179 10.03 -4.46 -11.78
N ARG A 180 9.55 -3.77 -12.81
CA ARG A 180 8.63 -2.63 -12.66
C ARG A 180 7.29 -3.08 -12.09
N GLU A 181 6.78 -4.22 -12.55
CA GLU A 181 5.46 -4.70 -12.16
C GLU A 181 5.50 -5.29 -10.76
N LEU A 182 6.53 -6.07 -10.43
CA LEU A 182 6.70 -6.59 -9.06
C LEU A 182 6.82 -5.47 -8.02
N LEU A 183 7.57 -4.40 -8.33
CA LEU A 183 7.65 -3.23 -7.44
C LEU A 183 6.28 -2.56 -7.26
N ARG A 184 5.50 -2.43 -8.33
CA ARG A 184 4.17 -1.84 -8.30
C ARG A 184 3.21 -2.68 -7.46
N GLN A 185 3.22 -4.00 -7.64
CA GLN A 185 2.40 -4.93 -6.86
C GLN A 185 2.78 -4.90 -5.37
N ALA A 186 4.07 -4.88 -5.05
CA ALA A 186 4.53 -4.78 -3.66
C ALA A 186 4.07 -3.48 -2.99
N LEU A 187 4.08 -2.36 -3.72
CA LEU A 187 3.58 -1.07 -3.23
C LEU A 187 2.07 -1.07 -2.97
N LEU A 188 1.27 -1.65 -3.87
CA LEU A 188 -0.17 -1.75 -3.70
C LEU A 188 -0.52 -2.60 -2.47
N HIS A 189 0.12 -3.76 -2.34
CA HIS A 189 -0.05 -4.62 -1.17
C HIS A 189 0.40 -3.92 0.13
N ALA A 190 1.52 -3.20 0.09
CA ALA A 190 2.01 -2.44 1.24
C ALA A 190 1.06 -1.31 1.64
N ALA A 191 0.43 -0.63 0.68
CA ALA A 191 -0.56 0.41 0.96
C ALA A 191 -1.80 -0.17 1.64
N MET A 192 -2.30 -1.31 1.17
CA MET A 192 -3.46 -1.98 1.78
C MET A 192 -3.17 -2.51 3.19
N ALA A 193 -1.93 -2.93 3.47
CA ALA A 193 -1.55 -3.42 4.80
C ALA A 193 -1.53 -2.33 5.88
N VAL A 194 -1.43 -1.04 5.50
CA VAL A 194 -1.51 0.09 6.44
C VAL A 194 -2.96 0.31 6.91
N ASP A 195 -3.94 0.02 6.06
CA ASP A 195 -5.36 0.26 6.34
C ASP A 195 -6.00 -0.81 7.25
N GLY A 196 -5.32 -1.95 7.46
CA GLY A 196 -5.83 -3.10 8.21
C GLY A 196 -5.36 -3.25 9.67
N GLN A 197 -4.64 -2.26 10.24
CA GLN A 197 -4.04 -2.34 11.60
C GLN A 197 -4.46 -1.24 12.59
#